data_AF-A0A497K3M5-F1
#
_entry.id   AF-A0A497K3M5-F1
#
_cell.length_a   1.000
_cell.length_b   1.000
_cell.length_c   1.000
_cell.angle_alpha   90.00
_cell.angle_beta   90.00
_cell.angle_gamma   90.00
#
_symmetry.space_group_name_H-M   'P 1'
#
loop_
_entity.id
_entity.type
_entity.pdbx_description
1 polymer ?
#
loop_
_entity_poly.entity_id
_entity_poly.type
_entity_poly.pdbx_seq_one_letter_code
_entity_poly.pdbx_strand_id
1 'polypeptide(L)' 'LIRRGREQYPVWIKDWKRTVGINVVINVDKASEDAGFSRPIIVADKFSDHAKTYANRRGIRLLTKAEIIRSLRY' A
#
# COMPACT_ATOMS: atom_id res chain seq x y z
N LEU A 1 2.89 10.38 -5.59
CA LEU A 1 3.66 9.37 -6.35
C LEU A 1 5.11 9.43 -5.91
N ILE A 2 5.80 8.30 -5.74
CA ILE A 2 7.22 8.23 -5.35
C ILE A 2 8.02 7.65 -6.51
N ARG A 3 9.24 8.15 -6.75
CA ARG A 3 10.11 7.67 -7.82
C ARG A 3 11.41 7.10 -7.26
N ARG A 4 11.83 5.95 -7.77
CA ARG A 4 13.16 5.36 -7.49
C ARG A 4 13.81 4.99 -8.82
N GLY A 5 14.72 5.83 -9.30
CA GLY A 5 15.30 5.68 -10.64
C GLY A 5 14.23 5.79 -11.74
N ARG A 6 13.99 4.70 -12.47
CA ARG A 6 12.95 4.61 -13.51
C ARG A 6 11.61 4.10 -12.99
N GLU A 7 11.57 3.54 -11.80
CA GLU A 7 10.36 2.97 -11.21
C GLU A 7 9.51 4.07 -10.56
N GLN A 8 8.19 3.96 -10.75
CA GLN A 8 7.20 4.89 -10.24
C GLN A 8 6.21 4.13 -9.37
N TYR A 9 6.23 4.44 -8.07
CA TYR A 9 5.44 3.78 -7.04
C TYR A 9 4.27 4.69 -6.65
N PRO A 10 3.02 4.33 -7.03
CA PRO A 10 1.86 5.09 -6.63
C PRO A 10 1.64 4.87 -5.13
N VAL A 11 1.38 5.97 -4.41
CA VAL A 11 1.11 5.93 -2.97
C VAL A 11 -0.36 6.19 -2.77
N TRP A 12 -1.05 5.22 -2.18
CA TRP A 12 -2.47 5.29 -1.89
C TRP A 12 -2.70 5.44 -0.39
N ILE A 13 -3.29 6.56 0.02
CA ILE A 13 -3.60 6.84 1.42
C ILE A 13 -5.10 6.55 1.65
N LYS A 14 -5.40 5.61 2.53
CA LYS A 14 -6.76 5.29 3.00
C LYS A 14 -6.90 5.74 4.45
N ASP A 15 -7.22 7.01 4.62
CA ASP A 15 -7.46 7.63 5.92
C ASP A 15 -8.88 7.33 6.41
N TRP A 16 -9.08 6.11 6.89
CA TRP A 16 -10.35 5.69 7.46
C TRP A 16 -10.13 4.86 8.73
N LYS A 17 -11.08 4.92 9.66
CA LYS A 17 -10.99 4.20 10.95
C LYS A 17 -11.30 2.69 10.84
N ARG A 18 -11.11 2.09 9.65
CA ARG A 18 -11.51 0.70 9.33
C ARG A 18 -10.34 -0.13 8.82
N THR A 19 -10.44 -1.44 8.98
CA THR A 19 -9.49 -2.39 8.42
C THR A 19 -9.60 -2.44 6.90
N VAL A 20 -8.49 -2.21 6.20
CA VAL A 20 -8.39 -2.40 4.76
C VAL A 20 -8.46 -3.90 4.43
N GLY A 21 -9.51 -4.29 3.72
CA GLY A 21 -9.70 -5.65 3.21
C GLY A 21 -8.94 -5.93 1.92
N ILE A 22 -8.84 -7.22 1.56
CA ILE A 22 -8.10 -7.69 0.38
C ILE A 22 -8.58 -7.06 -0.93
N ASN A 23 -9.90 -6.84 -1.10
CA ASN A 23 -10.45 -6.27 -2.33
C ASN A 23 -9.93 -4.86 -2.62
N VAL A 24 -9.68 -4.05 -1.58
CA VAL A 24 -9.11 -2.71 -1.76
C VAL A 24 -7.67 -2.81 -2.27
N VAL A 25 -6.88 -3.74 -1.73
CA VAL A 25 -5.49 -3.96 -2.17
C VAL A 25 -5.45 -4.47 -3.61
N ILE A 26 -6.31 -5.43 -3.96
CA ILE A 26 -6.43 -5.95 -5.34
C ILE A 26 -6.79 -4.81 -6.31
N ASN A 27 -7.77 -3.99 -5.97
CA ASN A 27 -8.19 -2.90 -6.85
C ASN A 27 -7.08 -1.86 -7.06
N VAL A 28 -6.33 -1.55 -6.01
CA VAL A 28 -5.18 -0.63 -6.11
C VAL A 28 -4.02 -1.24 -6.90
N ASP A 29 -3.75 -2.52 -6.74
CA ASP A 29 -2.74 -3.25 -7.53
C ASP A 29 -3.07 -3.20 -9.02
N LYS A 30 -4.30 -3.62 -9.38
CA LYS A 30 -4.79 -3.59 -10.76
C LYS A 30 -4.76 -2.18 -11.36
N ALA A 31 -5.27 -1.18 -10.65
CA ALA A 31 -5.24 0.20 -11.12
C ALA A 31 -3.81 0.74 -11.32
N SER A 32 -2.83 0.25 -10.53
CA SER A 32 -1.43 0.63 -10.71
C SER A 32 -0.83 -0.04 -11.94
N GLU A 33 -1.14 -1.32 -12.16
CA GLU A 33 -0.74 -2.08 -13.34
C GLU A 33 -1.34 -1.50 -14.63
N ASP A 34 -2.64 -1.21 -14.63
CA ASP A 34 -3.38 -0.61 -15.77
C ASP A 34 -2.82 0.77 -16.15
N ALA A 35 -2.33 1.54 -15.17
CA ALA A 35 -1.73 2.85 -15.38
C ALA A 35 -0.22 2.78 -15.72
N GLY A 36 0.35 1.59 -15.87
CA GLY A 36 1.77 1.39 -16.20
C GLY A 36 2.75 1.72 -15.07
N PHE A 37 2.26 1.76 -13.83
CA PHE A 37 3.10 2.01 -12.66
C PHE A 37 3.71 0.73 -12.09
N SER A 38 4.76 0.90 -11.29
CA SER A 38 5.30 -0.16 -10.45
C SER A 38 4.32 -0.48 -9.30
N ARG A 39 4.64 -1.53 -8.54
CA ARG A 39 3.83 -2.02 -7.41
C ARG A 39 3.44 -0.88 -6.45
N PRO A 40 2.18 -0.78 -6.02
CA PRO A 40 1.74 0.31 -5.15
C PRO A 40 2.34 0.25 -3.74
N ILE A 41 2.33 1.40 -3.08
CA ILE A 41 2.47 1.55 -1.63
C ILE A 41 1.11 1.97 -1.08
N ILE A 42 0.58 1.24 -0.10
CA ILE A 42 -0.74 1.53 0.49
C ILE A 42 -0.54 1.91 1.95
N VAL A 43 -1.08 3.06 2.35
CA VAL A 43 -1.04 3.59 3.71
C VAL A 43 -2.44 3.51 4.33
N ALA A 44 -2.57 2.92 5.51
CA ALA A 44 -3.85 2.85 6.25
C ALA A 44 -3.64 2.66 7.76
N ASP A 45 -4.72 2.69 8.54
CA ASP A 45 -4.67 2.40 9.99
C ASP A 45 -4.43 0.91 10.28
N LYS A 46 -5.13 0.02 9.56
CA LYS A 46 -5.06 -1.44 9.74
C LYS A 46 -5.28 -2.17 8.42
N PHE A 47 -4.67 -3.34 8.27
CA PHE A 47 -4.87 -4.26 7.14
C PHE A 47 -5.33 -5.63 7.63
N SER A 48 -6.24 -6.27 6.89
CA SER A 48 -6.64 -7.65 7.17
C SER A 48 -5.52 -8.64 6.84
N ASP A 49 -5.57 -9.84 7.40
CA ASP A 49 -4.53 -10.85 7.13
C ASP A 49 -4.55 -11.34 5.69
N HIS A 50 -5.73 -11.38 5.06
CA HIS A 50 -5.88 -11.63 3.64
C HIS A 50 -5.20 -10.53 2.80
N ALA A 51 -5.36 -9.26 3.18
CA ALA A 51 -4.71 -8.13 2.52
C ALA A 51 -3.18 -8.22 2.64
N LYS A 52 -2.66 -8.53 3.84
CA LYS A 52 -1.22 -8.73 4.08
C LYS A 52 -0.66 -9.90 3.25
N THR A 53 -1.36 -11.02 3.23
CA THR A 53 -0.96 -12.23 2.50
C THR A 53 -0.86 -11.96 1.00
N TYR A 54 -1.88 -11.32 0.43
CA TYR A 54 -1.89 -10.92 -0.97
C TYR A 54 -0.76 -9.94 -1.28
N ALA A 55 -0.60 -8.89 -0.45
CA ALA A 55 0.43 -7.89 -0.63
C ALA A 55 1.84 -8.49 -0.60
N ASN A 56 2.12 -9.43 0.32
CA ASN A 56 3.40 -10.12 0.38
C ASN A 56 3.68 -10.90 -0.93
N ARG A 57 2.69 -11.66 -1.42
CA ARG A 57 2.81 -12.41 -2.69
C ARG A 57 3.05 -11.52 -3.90
N ARG A 58 2.45 -10.33 -3.94
CA ARG A 58 2.58 -9.35 -5.03
C ARG A 58 3.69 -8.32 -4.79
N GLY A 59 4.38 -8.40 -3.65
CA GLY A 59 5.33 -7.41 -3.13
C GLY A 59 4.83 -5.96 -3.13
N ILE A 60 3.56 -5.78 -2.84
CA ILE A 60 2.93 -4.49 -2.55
C ILE A 60 3.37 -4.09 -1.14
N ARG A 61 3.77 -2.83 -0.96
CA ARG A 61 4.17 -2.33 0.36
C ARG A 61 2.94 -1.81 1.10
N LEU A 62 2.62 -2.42 2.24
CA LEU A 62 1.61 -1.92 3.16
C LEU A 62 2.31 -1.13 4.27
N LEU A 63 1.83 0.07 4.56
CA LEU A 63 2.33 0.91 5.64
C LEU A 63 1.18 1.28 6.56
N THR A 64 1.41 1.08 7.84
CA THR A 64 0.50 1.46 8.91
C THR A 64 0.82 2.87 9.38
N LYS A 65 -0.20 3.66 9.72
CA LYS A 65 0.01 4.99 10.33
C LYS A 65 0.89 4.91 11.58
N ALA A 66 0.73 3.85 12.38
CA ALA A 66 1.55 3.62 13.56
C ALA A 66 3.02 3.34 13.21
N GLU A 67 3.29 2.62 12.10
CA GLU A 67 4.64 2.37 11.60
C GLU A 67 5.33 3.67 11.17
N ILE A 68 4.61 4.53 10.44
CA ILE A 68 5.12 5.85 10.01
C ILE A 68 5.42 6.74 11.23
N ILE A 69 4.49 6.82 12.19
CA ILE A 69 4.71 7.60 13.42
C ILE A 69 5.92 7.06 14.19
N ARG A 70 6.06 5.73 14.25
CA ARG A 70 7.22 5.10 14.91
C ARG A 70 8.53 5.43 14.20
N SER A 71 8.55 5.49 12.87
CA SER A 71 9.77 5.83 12.11
C SER A 71 10.18 7.29 12.22
N LEU A 72 9.27 8.19 12.60
CA LEU A 72 9.56 9.62 12.75
C LEU A 72 10.05 10.01 14.16
N ARG A 73 10.02 9.09 15.12
CA ARG A 73 10.37 9.37 16.53
C ARG A 73 11.87 9.21 16.83
N TYR A 74 12.70 8.92 15.82
CA TYR A 74 14.15 8.78 15.94
C TYR A 74 14.84 9.39 14.72
#